data_AF-A0A3B9K7D5-F1
#
_entry.id   AF-A0A3B9K7D5-F1
#
_cell.length_a   1.000
_cell.length_b   1.000
_cell.length_c   1.000
_cell.angle_alpha   90.00
_cell.angle_beta   90.00
_cell.angle_gamma   90.00
#
_symmetry.space_group_name_H-M   'P 1'
#
loop_
_entity.id
_entity.type
_entity.pdbx_description
1 polymer ?
#
loop_
_entity_poly.entity_id
_entity_poly.type
_entity_poly.pdbx_seq_one_letter_code
_entity_poly.pdbx_strand_id
1 'polypeptide(L)'
;MNGLLKKTVELAKTGSGDGYEDFYILTVDNTYGKIRLYGLPDEESEAVLADVYTALYRHVHDLPLEEEMLDAMMEAEVQKALEKRLGEVPEKAPMIGDPVKLAEERAAGVWIRVENRTGLYSDRHAAEKMSWYNYAAMGIRVLLALLSLLLIAAVFYMLWRYMVR
;
A
#
# COMPACT_ATOMS: atom_id res chain seq x y z
N MET A 1 -13.94 7.56 15.17
CA MET A 1 -12.79 7.24 14.30
C MET A 1 -11.59 8.08 14.68
N ASN A 2 -10.46 7.42 14.97
CA ASN A 2 -9.18 8.12 15.14
C ASN A 2 -8.85 8.94 13.88
N GLY A 3 -8.38 10.17 14.05
CA GLY A 3 -8.08 11.06 12.92
C GLY A 3 -7.06 10.49 11.93
N LEU A 4 -6.18 9.59 12.42
CA LEU A 4 -5.22 8.87 11.59
C LEU A 4 -5.91 7.87 10.65
N LEU A 5 -6.81 7.01 11.17
CA LEU A 5 -7.56 6.04 10.37
C LEU A 5 -8.43 6.72 9.30
N LYS A 6 -9.00 7.89 9.63
CA LYS A 6 -9.76 8.68 8.64
C LYS A 6 -8.90 9.12 7.48
N LYS A 7 -7.72 9.65 7.77
CA LYS A 7 -6.78 10.13 6.77
C LYS A 7 -6.29 8.98 5.88
N THR A 8 -6.01 7.81 6.45
CA THR A 8 -5.54 6.66 5.68
C THR A 8 -6.65 6.07 4.80
N VAL A 9 -7.89 6.03 5.29
CA VAL A 9 -9.05 5.65 4.44
C VAL A 9 -9.26 6.65 3.31
N GLU A 10 -9.17 7.96 3.57
CA GLU A 10 -9.24 8.98 2.52
C GLU A 10 -8.13 8.80 1.48
N LEU A 11 -6.90 8.50 1.90
CA LEU A 11 -5.77 8.23 1.00
C LEU A 11 -5.98 6.94 0.20
N ALA A 12 -6.40 5.85 0.84
CA ALA A 12 -6.74 4.59 0.20
C ALA A 12 -7.79 4.77 -0.91
N LYS A 13 -8.82 5.57 -0.62
CA LYS A 13 -9.89 5.92 -1.58
C LYS A 13 -9.38 6.68 -2.82
N THR A 14 -8.18 7.24 -2.82
CA THR A 14 -7.58 7.87 -4.01
C THR A 14 -6.91 6.85 -4.95
N GLY A 15 -6.88 5.57 -4.59
CA GLY A 15 -6.14 4.54 -5.31
C GLY A 15 -4.65 4.52 -4.98
N SER A 16 -4.22 5.21 -3.91
CA SER A 16 -2.85 5.15 -3.42
C SER A 16 -2.57 3.81 -2.74
N GLY A 17 -1.61 3.06 -3.27
CA GLY A 17 -1.13 1.81 -2.65
C GLY A 17 -0.61 2.00 -1.23
N ASP A 18 0.14 3.08 -0.99
CA ASP A 18 0.65 3.44 0.34
C ASP A 18 -0.50 3.78 1.30
N GLY A 19 -1.53 4.48 0.82
CA GLY A 19 -2.73 4.77 1.62
C GLY A 19 -3.48 3.50 2.02
N TYR A 20 -3.52 2.51 1.13
CA TYR A 20 -4.13 1.22 1.42
C TYR A 20 -3.29 0.37 2.38
N GLU A 21 -1.97 0.45 2.30
CA GLU A 21 -1.06 -0.18 3.26
C GLU A 21 -1.21 0.40 4.66
N ASP A 22 -1.26 1.73 4.80
CA ASP A 22 -1.49 2.37 6.08
C ASP A 22 -2.85 1.97 6.68
N PHE A 23 -3.88 1.86 5.83
CA PHE A 23 -5.19 1.34 6.24
C PHE A 23 -5.10 -0.11 6.75
N TYR A 24 -4.36 -0.97 6.05
CA TYR A 24 -4.10 -2.34 6.48
C TYR A 24 -3.41 -2.38 7.84
N ILE A 25 -2.30 -1.66 8.01
CA ILE A 25 -1.52 -1.61 9.25
C ILE A 25 -2.38 -1.22 10.45
N LEU A 26 -3.27 -0.23 10.28
CA LEU A 26 -4.12 0.26 11.37
C LEU A 26 -5.29 -0.66 11.74
N THR A 27 -5.66 -1.59 10.86
CA THR A 27 -6.88 -2.40 11.04
C THR A 27 -6.61 -3.91 11.15
N VAL A 28 -5.40 -4.36 10.83
CA VAL A 28 -5.06 -5.79 10.72
C VAL A 28 -5.28 -6.56 12.02
N ASP A 29 -4.85 -6.03 13.15
CA ASP A 29 -4.98 -6.71 14.45
C ASP A 29 -6.44 -6.87 14.87
N ASN A 30 -7.25 -5.83 14.67
CA ASN A 30 -8.68 -5.88 14.98
C ASN A 30 -9.39 -6.92 14.10
N THR A 31 -9.12 -6.89 12.80
CA THR A 31 -9.72 -7.81 11.82
C THR A 31 -9.28 -9.24 12.08
N TYR A 32 -8.00 -9.47 12.36
CA TYR A 32 -7.47 -10.77 12.70
C TYR A 32 -8.10 -11.30 13.99
N GLY A 33 -8.18 -10.48 15.04
CA GLY A 33 -8.87 -10.82 16.28
C GLY A 33 -10.31 -11.29 16.04
N LYS A 34 -11.05 -10.62 15.16
CA LYS A 34 -12.41 -11.05 14.77
C LYS A 34 -12.42 -12.41 14.07
N ILE A 35 -11.50 -12.66 13.14
CA ILE A 35 -11.37 -13.95 12.44
C ILE A 35 -11.03 -15.07 13.42
N ARG A 36 -10.19 -14.81 14.42
CA ARG A 36 -9.80 -15.79 15.44
C ARG A 36 -10.96 -16.29 16.29
N LEU A 37 -12.03 -15.50 16.41
CA LEU A 37 -13.23 -15.92 17.13
C LEU A 37 -13.96 -17.08 16.43
N TYR A 38 -13.66 -17.37 15.17
CA TYR A 38 -14.22 -18.53 14.45
C TYR A 38 -13.43 -19.83 14.68
N GLY A 39 -12.41 -19.82 15.56
CA GLY A 39 -11.69 -21.03 15.97
C GLY A 39 -10.83 -21.68 14.88
N LEU A 40 -10.52 -20.95 13.81
CA LEU A 40 -9.73 -21.46 12.69
C LEU A 40 -8.26 -21.63 13.07
N PRO A 41 -7.50 -22.54 12.43
CA PRO A 41 -6.04 -22.54 12.48
C PRO A 41 -5.46 -21.19 12.04
N ASP A 42 -4.26 -20.85 12.51
CA ASP A 42 -3.67 -19.55 12.21
C ASP A 42 -3.44 -19.34 10.70
N GLU A 43 -2.96 -20.38 9.99
CA GLU A 43 -2.74 -20.30 8.53
C GLU A 43 -4.04 -20.02 7.77
N GLU A 44 -5.14 -20.60 8.21
CA GLU A 44 -6.45 -20.41 7.60
C GLU A 44 -7.03 -19.03 7.95
N SER A 45 -6.83 -18.58 9.20
CA SER A 45 -7.18 -17.24 9.66
C SER A 45 -6.46 -16.17 8.83
N GLU A 46 -5.16 -16.37 8.59
CA GLU A 46 -4.34 -15.51 7.74
C GLU A 46 -4.78 -15.50 6.27
N ALA A 47 -5.25 -16.65 5.76
CA ALA A 47 -5.74 -16.77 4.39
C ALA A 47 -7.08 -16.05 4.21
N VAL A 48 -7.97 -16.14 5.20
CA VAL A 48 -9.21 -15.35 5.29
C VAL A 48 -8.87 -13.86 5.36
N LEU A 49 -7.92 -13.47 6.21
CA LEU A 49 -7.48 -12.07 6.34
C LEU A 49 -7.00 -11.50 5.00
N ALA A 50 -6.18 -12.27 4.27
CA ALA A 50 -5.74 -11.88 2.93
C ALA A 50 -6.90 -11.73 1.93
N ASP A 51 -7.90 -12.61 2.00
CA ASP A 51 -9.09 -12.52 1.14
C ASP A 51 -9.93 -11.28 1.45
N VAL A 52 -10.11 -10.95 2.75
CA VAL A 52 -10.84 -9.76 3.21
C VAL A 52 -10.20 -8.48 2.66
N TYR A 53 -8.91 -8.29 2.86
CA TYR A 53 -8.23 -7.10 2.33
C TYR A 53 -8.18 -7.10 0.79
N THR A 54 -8.06 -8.26 0.15
CA THR A 54 -8.16 -8.31 -1.32
C THR A 54 -9.55 -7.86 -1.81
N ALA A 55 -10.62 -8.23 -1.10
CA ALA A 55 -12.00 -7.84 -1.43
C ALA A 55 -12.25 -6.35 -1.15
N LEU A 56 -11.80 -5.85 0.01
CA LEU A 56 -11.90 -4.44 0.37
C LEU A 56 -11.16 -3.55 -0.65
N TYR A 57 -10.01 -3.98 -1.14
CA TYR A 57 -9.28 -3.23 -2.17
C TYR A 57 -10.09 -3.03 -3.46
N ARG A 58 -10.87 -4.03 -3.88
CA ARG A 58 -11.72 -3.93 -5.08
C ARG A 58 -12.80 -2.87 -4.97
N HIS A 59 -13.18 -2.53 -3.74
CA HIS A 59 -14.19 -1.53 -3.41
C HIS A 59 -13.58 -0.40 -2.57
N VAL A 60 -12.28 -0.12 -2.75
CA VAL A 60 -11.55 0.84 -1.89
C VAL A 60 -12.16 2.24 -1.94
N HIS A 61 -12.72 2.65 -3.08
CA HIS A 61 -13.40 3.95 -3.24
C HIS A 61 -14.69 4.07 -2.40
N ASP A 62 -15.30 2.94 -2.05
CA ASP A 62 -16.56 2.87 -1.31
C ASP A 62 -16.35 2.73 0.21
N LEU A 63 -15.09 2.71 0.67
CA LEU A 63 -14.79 2.61 2.10
C LEU A 63 -15.43 3.77 2.88
N PRO A 64 -16.19 3.50 3.95
CA PRO A 64 -16.85 4.53 4.74
C PRO A 64 -15.84 5.26 5.63
N LEU A 65 -16.15 6.53 5.90
CA LEU A 65 -15.36 7.39 6.81
C LEU A 65 -15.88 7.36 8.25
N GLU A 66 -16.97 6.64 8.50
CA GLU A 66 -17.51 6.43 9.84
C GLU A 66 -17.00 5.08 10.36
N GLU A 67 -16.46 5.08 11.58
CA GLU A 67 -15.79 3.90 12.15
C GLU A 67 -16.73 2.71 12.32
N GLU A 68 -17.96 2.96 12.78
CA GLU A 68 -18.97 1.91 12.97
C GLU A 68 -19.36 1.28 11.62
N MET A 69 -19.50 2.10 10.57
CA MET A 69 -19.79 1.61 9.22
C MET A 69 -18.60 0.85 8.62
N LEU A 70 -17.37 1.32 8.89
CA LEU A 70 -16.15 0.67 8.44
C LEU A 70 -15.99 -0.70 9.10
N ASP A 71 -16.21 -0.75 10.41
CA ASP A 71 -16.12 -1.98 11.18
C ASP A 71 -17.19 -2.99 10.75
N ALA A 72 -18.42 -2.53 10.49
CA ALA A 72 -19.50 -3.35 9.94
C ALA A 72 -19.18 -3.85 8.51
N MET A 73 -18.60 -3.01 7.66
CA MET A 73 -18.18 -3.42 6.31
C MET A 73 -17.06 -4.46 6.37
N MET A 74 -16.06 -4.27 7.23
CA MET A 74 -14.99 -5.26 7.42
C MET A 74 -15.54 -6.58 7.96
N GLU A 75 -16.47 -6.54 8.91
CA GLU A 75 -17.09 -7.75 9.45
C GLU A 75 -17.94 -8.49 8.41
N ALA A 76 -18.65 -7.76 7.54
CA ALA A 76 -19.35 -8.35 6.41
C ALA A 76 -18.38 -9.02 5.42
N GLU A 77 -17.23 -8.42 5.13
CA GLU A 77 -16.22 -9.04 4.27
C GLU A 77 -15.56 -10.26 4.93
N VAL A 78 -15.37 -10.26 6.25
CA VAL A 78 -14.93 -11.46 6.99
C VAL A 78 -15.93 -12.60 6.81
N GLN A 79 -17.22 -12.34 7.01
CA GLN A 79 -18.26 -13.36 6.85
C GLN A 79 -18.30 -13.92 5.42
N LYS A 80 -18.25 -13.05 4.40
CA LYS A 80 -18.19 -13.48 2.99
C LYS A 80 -16.94 -14.32 2.69
N ALA A 81 -15.79 -13.93 3.23
CA ALA A 81 -14.54 -14.66 3.03
C ALA A 81 -14.58 -16.05 3.68
N LEU A 82 -15.17 -16.16 4.87
CA LEU A 82 -15.40 -17.43 5.56
C LEU A 82 -16.36 -18.32 4.78
N GLU A 83 -17.53 -17.80 4.39
CA GLU A 83 -18.52 -18.54 3.60
C GLU A 83 -17.92 -19.06 2.29
N LYS A 84 -17.14 -18.23 1.59
CA LYS A 84 -16.49 -18.63 0.33
C LYS A 84 -15.48 -19.77 0.52
N ARG A 85 -14.78 -19.82 1.66
CA ARG A 85 -13.74 -20.83 1.92
C ARG A 85 -14.29 -22.12 2.50
N LEU A 86 -15.19 -21.99 3.45
CA LEU A 86 -15.65 -23.10 4.29
C LEU A 86 -17.02 -23.62 3.84
N GLY A 87 -17.73 -22.90 2.97
CA GLY A 87 -19.09 -23.20 2.54
C GLY A 87 -20.17 -22.82 3.57
N GLU A 88 -19.80 -22.72 4.84
CA GLU A 88 -20.63 -22.25 5.95
C GLU A 88 -19.81 -21.35 6.88
N VAL A 89 -20.46 -20.35 7.50
CA VAL A 89 -19.80 -19.48 8.47
C VAL A 89 -19.85 -20.16 9.84
N PRO A 90 -18.68 -20.48 10.46
CA PRO A 90 -18.67 -21.11 11.78
C PRO A 90 -19.31 -20.22 12.84
N GLU A 91 -19.75 -20.82 13.94
CA GLU A 91 -20.26 -20.04 15.07
C GLU A 91 -19.12 -19.26 15.73
N LYS A 92 -19.34 -17.96 15.92
CA LYS A 92 -18.36 -17.05 16.54
C LYS A 92 -18.31 -17.33 18.04
N ALA A 93 -17.14 -17.68 18.56
CA ALA A 93 -16.92 -17.77 20.00
C ALA A 93 -17.12 -16.38 20.65
N PRO A 94 -17.65 -16.32 21.89
CA PRO A 94 -17.70 -15.06 22.62
C PRO A 94 -16.27 -14.53 22.81
N MET A 95 -16.08 -13.23 22.54
CA MET A 95 -14.80 -12.59 22.74
C MET A 95 -14.53 -12.45 24.24
N ILE A 96 -13.56 -13.21 24.75
CA ILE A 96 -13.15 -13.19 26.15
C ILE A 96 -11.73 -12.65 26.22
N GLY A 97 -11.56 -11.44 26.75
CA GLY A 97 -10.26 -10.77 26.89
C GLY A 97 -9.90 -9.86 25.72
N ASP A 98 -8.60 -9.57 25.60
CA ASP A 98 -8.08 -8.66 24.58
C ASP A 98 -8.09 -9.30 23.17
N PRO A 99 -8.20 -8.48 22.10
CA PRO A 99 -8.09 -8.97 20.73
C PRO A 99 -6.78 -9.72 20.51
N VAL A 100 -6.86 -10.89 19.89
CA VAL A 100 -5.66 -11.66 19.50
C VAL A 100 -4.87 -10.84 18.47
N LYS A 101 -3.64 -10.47 18.83
CA LYS A 101 -2.74 -9.74 17.94
C LYS A 101 -2.04 -10.68 16.95
N LEU A 102 -1.81 -10.17 15.74
CA LEU A 102 -1.02 -10.87 14.75
C LEU A 102 0.46 -10.48 14.92
N ALA A 103 1.36 -11.46 14.91
CA ALA A 103 2.80 -11.15 14.93
C ALA A 103 3.18 -10.34 13.67
N GLU A 104 4.00 -9.30 13.83
CA GLU A 104 4.35 -8.37 12.75
C GLU A 104 4.88 -9.07 11.49
N GLU A 105 5.75 -10.06 11.67
CA GLU A 105 6.29 -10.86 10.56
C GLU A 105 5.19 -11.57 9.75
N ARG A 106 4.16 -12.08 10.45
CA ARG A 106 3.02 -12.74 9.83
C ARG A 106 2.08 -11.74 9.17
N ALA A 107 1.88 -10.58 9.79
CA ALA A 107 1.14 -9.47 9.20
C ALA A 107 1.81 -8.99 7.90
N ALA A 108 3.14 -8.88 7.86
CA ALA A 108 3.87 -8.57 6.63
C ALA A 108 3.69 -9.69 5.57
N GLY A 109 3.73 -10.96 6.00
CA GLY A 109 3.46 -12.09 5.11
C GLY A 109 2.06 -12.08 4.48
N VAL A 110 1.03 -11.72 5.27
CA VAL A 110 -0.33 -11.50 4.76
C VAL A 110 -0.37 -10.35 3.77
N TRP A 111 0.28 -9.22 4.09
CA TRP A 111 0.32 -8.05 3.22
C TRP A 111 0.90 -8.37 1.85
N ILE A 112 2.03 -9.08 1.79
CA ILE A 112 2.64 -9.52 0.53
C ILE A 112 1.64 -10.33 -0.32
N ARG A 113 0.81 -11.17 0.31
CA ARG A 113 -0.24 -11.90 -0.43
C ARG A 113 -1.34 -10.99 -0.95
N VAL A 114 -1.72 -9.97 -0.20
CA VAL A 114 -2.68 -8.95 -0.64
C VAL A 114 -2.11 -8.19 -1.84
N GLU A 115 -0.89 -7.65 -1.74
CA GLU A 115 -0.25 -6.90 -2.83
C GLU A 115 -0.14 -7.68 -4.13
N ASN A 116 0.23 -8.96 -4.04
CA ASN A 116 0.32 -9.84 -5.20
C ASN A 116 -1.05 -10.09 -5.86
N ARG A 117 -2.13 -10.11 -5.09
CA ARG A 117 -3.49 -10.35 -5.59
C ARG A 117 -4.17 -9.09 -6.12
N THR A 118 -3.81 -7.94 -5.58
CA THR A 118 -4.37 -6.63 -5.97
C THR A 118 -3.58 -5.96 -7.09
N GLY A 119 -2.35 -6.40 -7.35
CA GLY A 119 -1.46 -5.80 -8.36
C GLY A 119 -0.69 -4.58 -7.84
N LEU A 120 -0.87 -4.20 -6.58
CA LEU A 120 -0.23 -3.04 -5.95
C LEU A 120 1.30 -3.05 -6.07
N TYR A 121 1.90 -4.25 -6.00
CA TYR A 121 3.35 -4.41 -6.18
C TYR A 121 3.83 -3.97 -7.57
N SER A 122 3.05 -4.25 -8.61
CA SER A 122 3.36 -3.86 -9.99
C SER A 122 3.23 -2.36 -10.19
N ASP A 123 2.20 -1.75 -9.61
CA ASP A 123 1.93 -0.32 -9.75
C ASP A 123 2.99 0.54 -9.04
N ARG A 124 3.42 0.15 -7.84
CA ARG A 124 4.52 0.83 -7.13
C ARG A 124 5.84 0.75 -7.88
N HIS A 125 6.23 -0.44 -8.36
CA HIS A 125 7.46 -0.59 -9.13
C HIS A 125 7.40 0.08 -10.51
N ALA A 126 6.23 0.16 -11.15
CA ALA A 126 6.07 0.91 -12.38
C ALA A 126 6.24 2.43 -12.15
N ALA A 127 5.62 2.97 -11.10
CA ALA A 127 5.78 4.38 -10.71
C ALA A 127 7.22 4.73 -10.33
N GLU A 128 7.88 3.86 -9.57
CA GLU A 128 9.29 4.00 -9.20
C GLU A 128 10.21 3.90 -10.43
N LYS A 129 9.90 2.99 -11.36
CA LYS A 129 10.60 2.89 -12.65
C LYS A 129 10.49 4.16 -13.49
N MET A 130 9.31 4.77 -13.53
CA MET A 130 9.09 6.01 -14.25
C MET A 130 9.82 7.20 -13.58
N SER A 131 9.91 7.18 -12.25
CA SER A 131 10.62 8.19 -11.46
C SER A 131 12.13 8.20 -11.73
N TRP A 132 12.82 7.06 -11.65
CA TRP A 132 14.29 7.05 -11.89
C TRP A 132 14.65 7.46 -13.32
N TYR A 133 13.81 7.13 -14.31
CA TYR A 133 14.05 7.55 -15.70
C TYR A 133 14.03 9.07 -15.83
N ASN A 134 13.12 9.75 -15.13
CA ASN A 134 13.06 11.21 -15.07
C ASN A 134 14.29 11.80 -14.37
N TYR A 135 14.76 11.20 -13.28
CA TYR A 135 16.00 11.62 -12.61
C TYR A 135 17.23 11.43 -13.51
N ALA A 136 17.34 10.30 -14.21
CA ALA A 136 18.42 10.03 -15.15
C ALA A 136 18.42 11.01 -16.33
N ALA A 137 17.24 11.27 -16.90
CA ALA A 137 17.06 12.26 -17.96
C ALA A 137 17.44 13.68 -17.51
N MET A 138 17.13 14.04 -16.26
CA MET A 138 17.53 15.32 -15.66
C MET A 138 19.05 15.42 -15.49
N GLY A 139 19.71 14.35 -15.03
CA GLY A 139 21.17 14.27 -14.92
C GLY A 139 21.88 14.49 -16.26
N ILE A 140 21.39 13.85 -17.33
CA ILE A 140 21.92 14.03 -18.69
C ILE A 140 21.77 15.48 -19.17
N ARG A 141 20.61 16.12 -18.91
CA ARG A 141 20.39 17.52 -19.27
C ARG A 141 21.36 18.47 -18.57
N VAL A 142 21.60 18.27 -17.28
CA VAL A 142 22.57 19.08 -16.52
C VAL A 142 23.99 18.89 -17.07
N LEU A 143 24.37 17.66 -17.39
CA LEU A 143 25.69 17.37 -17.97
C LEU A 143 25.89 18.06 -19.33
N LEU A 144 24.87 18.03 -20.19
CA LEU A 144 24.90 18.72 -21.49
C LEU A 144 25.00 20.24 -21.33
N ALA A 145 24.33 20.82 -20.34
CA ALA A 145 24.42 22.25 -20.05
C ALA A 145 25.80 22.66 -19.52
N LEU A 146 26.47 21.80 -18.74
CA LEU A 146 27.84 22.06 -18.30
C LEU A 146 28.85 21.95 -19.46
N LEU A 147 28.67 20.95 -20.34
CA LEU A 147 29.48 20.81 -21.54
C LEU A 147 29.35 22.00 -22.50
N SER A 148 28.13 22.52 -22.68
CA SER A 148 27.93 23.70 -23.52
C SER A 148 28.56 24.95 -22.91
N LEU A 149 28.50 25.14 -21.59
CA LEU A 149 29.20 26.21 -20.90
C LEU A 149 30.73 26.13 -21.08
N LEU A 150 31.30 24.92 -20.97
CA LEU A 150 32.74 24.71 -21.21
C LEU A 150 33.13 25.04 -22.65
N LEU A 151 32.32 24.65 -23.63
CA LEU A 151 32.55 24.97 -25.04
C LEU A 151 32.48 26.48 -25.28
N ILE A 152 31.48 27.17 -24.72
CA ILE A 152 31.36 28.63 -24.82
C ILE A 152 32.60 29.30 -24.21
N ALA A 153 33.01 28.90 -23.00
CA ALA A 153 34.19 29.44 -22.34
C ALA A 153 35.48 29.21 -23.18
N ALA A 154 35.62 28.03 -23.78
CA ALA A 154 36.74 27.69 -24.65
C ALA A 154 36.78 28.57 -25.91
N VAL A 155 35.63 28.80 -26.56
CA VAL A 155 35.52 29.68 -27.73
C VAL A 155 35.87 31.13 -27.36
N PHE A 156 35.35 31.64 -26.24
CA PHE A 156 35.68 32.97 -25.75
C PHE A 156 37.18 33.11 -25.45
N TYR A 157 37.79 32.12 -24.79
CA TYR A 157 39.23 32.11 -24.53
C TYR A 157 40.05 32.13 -25.82
N MET A 158 39.64 31.36 -26.84
CA MET A 158 40.32 31.31 -28.13
C MET A 158 40.23 32.65 -28.88
N LEU A 159 39.05 33.28 -28.89
CA LEU A 159 38.83 34.61 -29.49
C LEU A 159 39.64 35.70 -28.78
N TRP A 160 39.66 35.69 -27.45
CA TRP A 160 40.46 36.63 -26.65
C TRP A 160 41.95 36.50 -26.96
N ARG A 161 42.48 35.27 -27.02
CA ARG A 161 43.88 35.01 -27.37
C ARG A 161 44.22 35.48 -28.79
N TYR A 162 43.26 35.45 -29.72
CA TYR A 162 43.46 35.89 -31.09
C TYR A 162 43.45 37.43 -31.23
N MET A 163 42.65 38.14 -30.42
CA MET A 163 42.59 39.61 -30.44
C MET A 163 43.73 40.30 -29.68
N VAL A 164 44.31 39.64 -28.68
CA VAL A 164 45.41 40.19 -27.86
C VAL A 164 46.79 39.93 -28.49
N ARG A 165 46.84 39.27 -29.64
CA ARG A 165 48.08 38.93 -30.36
C ARG A 165 48.21 39.78 -31.63
#